data_AF-A0A6G3TCB5-F1
#
_entry.id   AF-A0A6G3TCB5-F1
#
_cell.length_a   1.000
_cell.length_b   1.000
_cell.length_c   1.000
_cell.angle_alpha   90.00
_cell.angle_beta   90.00
_cell.angle_gamma   90.00
#
_symmetry.space_group_name_H-M   'P 1'
#
loop_
_entity.id
_entity.type
_entity.pdbx_description
1 polymer ?
#
loop_
_entity_poly.entity_id
_entity_poly.type
_entity_poly.pdbx_seq_one_letter_code
_entity_poly.pdbx_strand_id
1 'polypeptide(L)' 'MIRYDALDALPVRGALPALHDALEEHGTAVLVAPPGTGKTTLVPLALAGLLGGEGAPARRVVVA' A
#
# COMPACT_ATOMS: atom_id res chain seq x y z
N MET A 1 8.34 -2.88 18.01
CA MET A 1 8.74 -1.62 17.36
C MET A 1 8.60 -1.81 15.85
N ILE A 2 7.77 -1.01 15.17
CA ILE A 2 7.67 -1.08 13.71
C ILE A 2 8.87 -0.34 13.12
N ARG A 3 9.59 -1.00 12.22
CA ARG A 3 10.73 -0.43 11.48
C ARG A 3 10.24 0.30 10.24
N TYR A 4 9.94 1.59 10.37
CA TYR A 4 9.42 2.40 9.27
C TYR A 4 10.43 2.58 8.14
N ASP A 5 11.73 2.64 8.45
CA ASP A 5 12.84 2.64 7.48
C ASP A 5 12.77 1.45 6.52
N ALA A 6 12.47 0.27 7.06
CA ALA A 6 12.35 -0.95 6.25
C ALA A 6 11.09 -0.93 5.37
N LEU A 7 10.00 -0.33 5.83
CA LEU A 7 8.76 -0.16 5.04
C LEU A 7 8.93 0.89 3.92
N ASP A 8 9.76 1.91 4.15
CA ASP A 8 10.11 2.92 3.17
C ASP A 8 10.97 2.35 2.03
N ALA A 9 11.79 1.34 2.34
CA ALA A 9 12.67 0.69 1.37
C ALA A 9 12.01 -0.42 0.52
N LEU A 10 10.75 -0.80 0.78
CA LEU A 10 10.10 -1.88 0.04
C LEU A 10 9.86 -1.51 -1.44
N PRO A 11 10.31 -2.33 -2.41
CA PRO A 11 10.19 -2.00 -3.84
C PRO A 11 8.77 -1.68 -4.31
N VAL A 12 7.75 -2.31 -3.72
CA VAL A 12 6.34 -2.06 -4.09
C VAL A 12 5.87 -0.63 -3.78
N ARG A 13 6.59 0.13 -2.95
CA ARG A 13 6.27 1.52 -2.62
C ARG A 13 6.12 2.39 -3.85
N GLY A 14 6.97 2.19 -4.86
CA GLY A 14 6.91 2.95 -6.11
C GLY A 14 5.59 2.79 -6.87
N ALA A 15 4.83 1.71 -6.62
CA ALA A 15 3.54 1.47 -7.25
C ALA A 15 2.35 2.10 -6.49
N LEU A 16 2.54 2.60 -5.26
CA LEU A 16 1.43 3.10 -4.43
C LEU A 16 0.68 4.30 -5.03
N PRO A 17 1.33 5.30 -5.64
CA PRO A 17 0.61 6.43 -6.26
C PRO A 17 -0.32 5.94 -7.38
N ALA A 18 0.22 5.20 -8.37
CA ALA A 18 -0.57 4.67 -9.49
C ALA A 18 -1.68 3.70 -9.03
N LEU A 19 -1.45 2.96 -7.94
CA LEU A 19 -2.47 2.10 -7.35
C LEU A 19 -3.61 2.93 -6.72
N HIS A 20 -3.30 4.04 -6.05
CA HIS A 20 -4.32 4.95 -5.51
C HIS A 20 -5.16 5.54 -6.65
N ASP A 21 -4.50 6.08 -7.68
CA ASP A 21 -5.17 6.69 -8.82
C ASP A 21 -6.13 5.69 -9.49
N ALA A 22 -5.69 4.47 -9.75
CA ALA A 22 -6.52 3.42 -10.35
C ALA A 22 -7.70 3.01 -9.47
N LEU A 23 -7.52 2.97 -8.14
CA LEU A 23 -8.60 2.66 -7.21
C LEU A 23 -9.59 3.82 -7.08
N GLU A 24 -9.14 5.06 -7.14
CA GLU A 24 -10.00 6.24 -7.13
C GLU A 24 -10.82 6.37 -8.43
N GLU A 25 -10.20 6.13 -9.58
CA GLU A 25 -10.86 6.26 -10.89
C GLU A 25 -11.77 5.07 -11.22
N HIS A 26 -11.33 3.84 -10.91
CA HIS A 26 -11.99 2.63 -11.39
C HIS A 26 -12.58 1.75 -10.27
N GLY A 27 -12.28 2.04 -9.01
CA GLY A 27 -12.71 1.22 -7.87
C GLY A 27 -12.04 -0.15 -7.77
N THR A 28 -11.14 -0.52 -8.69
CA THR A 28 -10.43 -1.80 -8.74
C THR A 28 -9.10 -1.65 -9.48
N ALA A 29 -8.07 -2.35 -9.02
CA ALA A 29 -6.75 -2.34 -9.64
C ALA A 29 -6.09 -3.72 -9.54
N VAL A 30 -5.25 -4.05 -10.53
CA VAL A 30 -4.40 -5.24 -10.51
C VAL A 30 -2.95 -4.81 -10.34
N LEU A 31 -2.35 -5.18 -9.22
CA LEU A 31 -0.94 -4.92 -8.96
C LEU A 31 -0.12 -6.19 -9.23
N VAL A 32 0.76 -6.12 -10.22
CA VAL A 32 1.76 -7.17 -10.47
C VAL A 32 3.11 -6.70 -9.93
N ALA A 33 3.71 -7.51 -9.07
CA ALA A 33 5.04 -7.26 -8.54
C ALA A 33 5.78 -8.59 -8.33
N PRO A 34 7.10 -8.65 -8.57
CA PRO A 34 7.89 -9.83 -8.24
C PRO A 34 7.74 -10.30 -6.78
N PRO A 35 8.01 -11.58 -6.47
CA PRO A 35 8.11 -12.06 -5.09
C PRO A 35 9.12 -11.23 -4.27
N GLY A 36 8.85 -11.04 -2.98
CA GLY A 36 9.76 -10.29 -2.08
C GLY A 36 9.69 -8.76 -2.19
N THR A 37 8.92 -8.20 -3.11
CA THR A 37 8.76 -6.73 -3.27
C THR A 37 8.01 -6.03 -2.14
N GLY A 38 7.38 -6.80 -1.25
CA GLY A 38 6.59 -6.27 -0.14
C GLY A 38 5.11 -6.05 -0.45
N LYS A 39 4.57 -6.56 -1.57
CA LYS A 39 3.15 -6.39 -1.95
C LYS A 39 2.15 -6.78 -0.86
N THR A 40 2.41 -7.82 -0.08
CA THR A 40 1.52 -8.28 0.99
C THR A 40 1.82 -7.58 2.33
N THR A 41 2.97 -6.91 2.42
CA THR A 41 3.43 -6.21 3.63
C THR A 41 3.00 -4.74 3.62
N LEU A 42 3.32 -4.00 2.55
CA LEU A 42 3.13 -2.55 2.49
C LEU A 42 1.76 -2.14 1.96
N VAL A 43 1.26 -2.82 0.92
CA VAL A 43 0.05 -2.39 0.22
C VAL A 43 -1.18 -2.39 1.13
N PRO A 44 -1.45 -3.44 1.94
CA PRO A 44 -2.60 -3.42 2.83
C PRO A 44 -2.52 -2.29 3.87
N LEU A 45 -1.33 -1.99 4.39
CA LEU A 45 -1.12 -0.91 5.36
C LEU A 45 -1.33 0.47 4.72
N ALA A 46 -0.86 0.65 3.48
CA ALA A 46 -1.06 1.88 2.71
C ALA A 46 -2.54 2.14 2.45
N LEU A 47 -3.26 1.11 1.96
CA LEU A 47 -4.69 1.21 1.67
C LEU A 47 -5.55 1.42 2.93
N ALA A 48 -5.09 0.89 4.08
CA ALA A 48 -5.73 1.08 5.37
C ALA A 48 -5.50 2.48 5.99
N GLY A 49 -4.62 3.30 5.40
CA GLY A 49 -4.26 4.61 5.94
C GLY A 49 -3.31 4.55 7.16
N LEU A 50 -2.58 3.45 7.34
CA LEU A 50 -1.76 3.19 8.55
C LEU A 50 -0.31 3.68 8.44
N LEU A 51 0.09 4.29 7.31
CA LEU A 51 1.47 4.71 7.05
C LEU A 51 1.77 6.19 7.38
N GLY A 52 0.91 6.86 8.13
CA GLY A 52 1.21 8.19 8.69
C GLY A 52 1.00 9.37 7.74
N GLY A 53 0.23 9.21 6.66
CA GLY A 53 -0.24 10.35 5.87
C GLY A 53 -1.32 11.10 6.66
N GLU A 54 -1.02 12.34 7.08
CA GLU A 54 -1.98 13.21 7.78
C GLU A 54 -3.26 13.36 6.94
N GLY A 55 -4.40 12.97 7.51
CA GLY A 55 -5.73 13.16 6.90
C GLY A 55 -6.31 11.99 6.11
N ALA A 56 -5.57 10.89 5.91
CA ALA A 56 -6.16 9.69 5.30
C ALA A 56 -7.12 8.99 6.30
N PRO A 57 -8.40 8.74 5.95
CA PRO A 57 -9.30 8.03 6.84
C PRO A 57 -8.81 6.60 7.06
N ALA A 58 -8.86 6.13 8.31
CA ALA A 58 -8.59 4.72 8.61
C ALA A 58 -9.62 3.83 7.88
N ARG A 59 -9.14 2.85 7.13
CA ARG A 59 -9.98 1.90 6.39
C ARG A 59 -9.72 0.47 6.85
N ARG A 60 -10.74 -0.38 6.76
CA ARG A 60 -10.59 -1.82 6.97
C ARG A 60 -10.18 -2.47 5.65
N VAL A 61 -9.05 -3.18 5.67
CA VAL A 61 -8.54 -3.95 4.54
C VAL A 61 -8.62 -5.43 4.90
N VAL A 62 -9.17 -6.24 4.01
CA VAL A 62 -9.19 -7.70 4.11
C VAL A 62 -8.14 -8.24 3.15
N VAL A 63 -7.30 -9.15 3.64
CA VAL A 63 -6.29 -9.85 2.85
C VAL A 63 -6.67 -11.33 2.83
N ALA A 64 -6.71 -11.92 1.63
CA ALA A 64 -7.00 -13.33 1.40
C ALA A 64 -5.85 -13.99 0.64
#